data_AF-A0A267DH85-F1
#
_entry.id   AF-A0A267DH85-F1
#
_cell.length_a   1.000
_cell.length_b   1.000
_cell.length_c   1.000
_cell.angle_alpha   90.00
_cell.angle_beta   90.00
_cell.angle_gamma   90.00
#
_symmetry.space_group_name_H-M   'P 1'
#
loop_
_entity.id
_entity.type
_entity.pdbx_description
1 polymer ?
#
loop_
_entity_poly.entity_id
_entity_poly.type
_entity_poly.pdbx_seq_one_letter_code
_entity_poly.pdbx_strand_id
1 'polypeptide(L)'
;LWVAIIGRMESEIADLQNPEVPQCLYWSAEQVADWVSSLGLGQYRDCFLTNGINGRRLVLVDASNLPKIGVHEFQHVQALSGAVRDLLKIESPRWDRRIYLPPRDNLGMYLEMKSKTGKSLDELTYDKFNAKFSNAKWRPPVANMCLLLPPSSDE
;
A
#
# COMPACT_ATOMS: atom_id res chain seq x y z
N LEU A 1 -23.74 -9.46 10.17
CA LEU A 1 -22.74 -8.77 11.01
C LEU A 1 -21.66 -9.73 11.51
N TRP A 2 -22.01 -10.77 12.28
CA TRP A 2 -21.05 -11.77 12.77
C TRP A 2 -20.21 -12.47 11.68
N VAL A 3 -20.81 -12.93 10.58
CA VAL A 3 -20.08 -13.59 9.48
C VAL A 3 -19.04 -12.67 8.82
N ALA A 4 -19.36 -11.38 8.66
CA ALA A 4 -18.43 -10.41 8.07
C ALA A 4 -17.28 -10.06 9.02
N ILE A 5 -17.53 -10.04 10.33
CA ILE A 5 -16.50 -9.85 11.36
C ILE A 5 -15.54 -11.04 11.37
N ILE A 6 -16.07 -12.27 11.35
CA ILE A 6 -15.27 -13.50 11.29
C ILE A 6 -14.44 -13.53 10.01
N GLY A 7 -15.05 -13.29 8.84
CA GLY A 7 -14.33 -13.29 7.57
C GLY A 7 -13.20 -12.25 7.49
N ARG A 8 -13.40 -11.06 8.08
CA ARG A 8 -12.35 -10.05 8.21
C ARG A 8 -11.21 -10.55 9.11
N MET A 9 -11.54 -11.09 10.28
CA MET A 9 -10.54 -11.56 11.24
C MET A 9 -9.72 -12.74 10.69
N GLU A 10 -10.36 -13.68 9.97
CA GLU A 10 -9.69 -14.79 9.31
C GLU A 10 -8.72 -14.31 8.22
N SER A 11 -9.15 -13.34 7.40
CA SER A 11 -8.26 -12.77 6.38
C SER A 11 -7.05 -12.06 6.99
N GLU A 12 -7.25 -11.38 8.12
CA GLU A 12 -6.20 -10.69 8.84
C GLU A 12 -5.20 -11.67 9.43
N ILE A 13 -5.65 -12.73 10.09
CA ILE A 13 -4.78 -13.79 10.60
C ILE A 13 -3.96 -14.44 9.48
N ALA A 14 -4.60 -14.73 8.34
CA ALA A 14 -3.91 -15.32 7.18
C ALA A 14 -2.83 -14.38 6.62
N ASP A 15 -3.14 -13.10 6.48
CA ASP A 15 -2.17 -12.11 5.99
C ASP A 15 -1.02 -11.90 6.98
N LEU A 16 -1.28 -11.92 8.29
CA LEU A 16 -0.24 -11.78 9.33
C LEU A 16 0.73 -12.96 9.35
N GLN A 17 0.30 -14.16 8.90
CA GLN A 17 1.16 -15.33 8.75
C GLN A 17 2.05 -15.27 7.49
N ASN A 18 1.70 -14.43 6.51
CA ASN A 18 2.46 -14.29 5.28
C ASN A 18 3.59 -13.25 5.45
N PRO A 19 4.88 -13.63 5.26
CA PRO A 19 6.01 -12.74 5.47
C PRO A 19 6.10 -11.58 4.46
N GLU A 20 5.45 -11.70 3.29
CA GLU A 20 5.42 -10.63 2.28
C GLU A 20 4.50 -9.48 2.70
N VAL A 21 3.44 -9.76 3.48
CA VAL A 21 2.48 -8.74 3.87
C VAL A 21 3.04 -7.93 5.06
N PRO A 22 3.10 -6.60 4.97
CA PRO A 22 3.57 -5.77 6.07
C PRO A 22 2.53 -5.75 7.19
N GLN A 23 2.99 -6.09 8.41
CA GLN A 23 2.15 -6.12 9.62
C GLN A 23 1.51 -4.75 9.92
N CYS A 24 2.15 -3.66 9.45
CA CYS A 24 1.64 -2.30 9.62
C CYS A 24 0.30 -2.05 8.95
N LEU A 25 -0.14 -2.91 8.01
CA LEU A 25 -1.46 -2.82 7.37
C LEU A 25 -2.60 -2.87 8.41
N TYR A 26 -2.36 -3.59 9.51
CA TYR A 26 -3.34 -3.84 10.57
C TYR A 26 -3.15 -2.96 11.80
N TRP A 27 -2.27 -1.95 11.72
CA TRP A 27 -2.06 -1.01 12.83
C TRP A 27 -3.27 -0.10 13.06
N SER A 28 -3.51 0.20 14.34
CA SER A 28 -4.41 1.26 14.76
C SER A 28 -3.83 2.65 14.44
N ALA A 29 -4.64 3.70 14.55
CA ALA A 29 -4.16 5.06 14.34
C ALA A 29 -3.13 5.48 15.40
N GLU A 30 -3.28 5.00 16.62
CA GLU A 30 -2.34 5.22 17.73
C GLU A 30 -0.99 4.56 17.43
N GLN A 31 -0.99 3.31 16.97
CA GLN A 31 0.24 2.61 16.60
C GLN A 31 0.98 3.30 15.45
N VAL A 32 0.25 3.82 14.46
CA VAL A 32 0.85 4.63 13.38
C VAL A 32 1.44 5.93 13.94
N ALA A 33 0.73 6.62 14.82
CA ALA A 33 1.20 7.88 15.42
C ALA A 33 2.45 7.67 16.30
N ASP A 34 2.49 6.58 17.06
CA ASP A 34 3.66 6.21 17.88
C ASP A 34 4.85 5.81 16.99
N TRP A 35 4.60 5.13 15.87
CA TRP A 35 5.63 4.87 14.87
C TRP A 35 6.21 6.16 14.29
N VAL A 36 5.39 7.15 13.90
CA VAL A 36 5.87 8.46 13.44
C VAL A 36 6.74 9.13 14.51
N SER A 37 6.36 9.00 15.78
CA SER A 37 7.16 9.53 16.89
C SER A 37 8.52 8.84 17.03
N SER A 38 8.59 7.53 16.78
CA SER A 38 9.83 6.76 16.80
C SER A 38 10.83 7.14 15.70
N LEU A 39 10.36 7.77 14.61
CA LEU A 39 11.20 8.29 13.53
C LEU A 39 11.87 9.64 13.87
N GLY A 40 11.65 10.17 15.08
CA GLY A 40 12.09 11.52 15.45
C GLY A 40 11.17 12.63 14.92
N LEU A 41 9.97 12.26 14.47
CA LEU A 41 8.96 13.15 13.88
C LEU A 41 7.72 13.29 14.80
N GLY A 42 7.93 13.21 16.12
CA GLY A 42 6.85 13.21 17.12
C GLY A 42 5.94 14.44 17.10
N GLN A 43 6.41 15.57 16.55
CA GLN A 43 5.58 16.76 16.31
C GLN A 43 4.39 16.50 15.38
N TYR A 44 4.45 15.45 14.54
CA TYR A 44 3.37 15.07 13.64
C TYR A 44 2.47 13.96 14.20
N ARG A 45 2.73 13.48 15.42
CA ARG A 45 1.93 12.43 16.07
C ARG A 45 0.44 12.77 16.08
N ASP A 46 0.11 13.96 16.58
CA ASP A 46 -1.28 14.40 16.69
C ASP A 46 -1.90 14.65 15.33
N CYS A 47 -1.13 15.13 14.34
CA CYS A 47 -1.59 15.26 12.96
C CYS A 47 -2.08 13.91 12.39
N PHE A 48 -1.32 12.83 12.60
CA PHE A 48 -1.71 11.49 12.15
C PHE A 48 -2.93 10.96 12.89
N LEU A 49 -3.00 11.19 14.20
CA LEU A 49 -4.10 10.72 15.04
C LEU A 49 -5.41 11.45 14.73
N THR A 50 -5.39 12.79 14.63
CA THR A 50 -6.57 13.62 14.31
C THR A 50 -7.12 13.32 12.91
N ASN A 51 -6.26 13.02 11.93
CA ASN A 51 -6.69 12.60 10.59
C ASN A 51 -7.13 11.12 10.54
N GLY A 52 -6.98 10.37 11.64
CA GLY A 52 -7.35 8.97 11.73
C GLY A 52 -6.58 8.11 10.74
N ILE A 53 -5.27 8.34 10.60
CA ILE A 53 -4.41 7.55 9.70
C ILE A 53 -4.09 6.22 10.38
N ASN A 54 -4.81 5.17 10.01
CA ASN A 54 -4.55 3.79 10.43
C ASN A 54 -3.67 3.06 9.40
N GLY A 55 -3.30 1.81 9.69
CA GLY A 55 -2.45 0.99 8.81
C GLY A 55 -2.94 0.88 7.37
N ARG A 56 -4.26 0.76 7.17
CA ARG A 56 -4.89 0.74 5.84
C ARG A 56 -4.79 2.09 5.12
N ARG A 57 -4.97 3.19 5.83
CA ARG A 57 -4.85 4.55 5.29
C ARG A 57 -3.39 4.96 5.07
N LEU A 58 -2.44 4.33 5.76
CA LEU A 58 -1.01 4.56 5.58
C LEU A 58 -0.57 4.31 4.13
N VAL A 59 -1.21 3.38 3.43
CA VAL A 59 -1.01 3.10 2.01
C VAL A 59 -1.28 4.32 1.11
N LEU A 60 -2.17 5.22 1.54
CA LEU A 60 -2.54 6.44 0.80
C LEU A 60 -1.64 7.64 1.15
N VAL A 61 -0.72 7.48 2.10
CA VAL A 61 0.19 8.53 2.53
C VAL A 61 1.36 8.60 1.54
N ASP A 62 1.33 9.63 0.70
CA ASP A 62 2.38 9.94 -0.27
C ASP A 62 2.82 11.40 -0.12
N ALA A 63 3.92 11.78 -0.78
CA ALA A 63 4.49 13.13 -0.72
C ALA A 63 3.48 14.24 -1.08
N SER A 64 2.49 13.95 -1.93
CA SER A 64 1.41 14.89 -2.29
C SER A 64 0.31 15.02 -1.23
N ASN A 65 0.17 14.04 -0.34
CA ASN A 65 -0.88 14.00 0.67
C ASN A 65 -0.38 14.42 2.05
N LEU A 66 0.92 14.29 2.31
CA LEU A 66 1.57 14.72 3.56
C LEU A 66 1.34 16.21 3.92
N PRO A 67 1.41 17.16 2.98
CA PRO A 67 1.06 18.55 3.27
C PRO A 67 -0.39 18.73 3.72
N LYS A 68 -1.32 17.95 3.16
CA LYS A 68 -2.76 18.05 3.48
C LYS A 68 -3.07 17.60 4.91
N ILE A 69 -2.23 16.74 5.50
CA ILE A 69 -2.38 16.28 6.88
C ILE A 69 -1.60 17.16 7.88
N GLY A 70 -0.82 18.14 7.41
CA GLY A 70 -0.08 19.09 8.27
C GLY A 70 1.44 19.03 8.15
N VAL A 71 2.01 18.14 7.33
CA VAL A 71 3.47 18.01 7.13
C VAL A 71 3.92 18.87 5.96
N HIS A 72 4.31 20.11 6.22
CA HIS A 72 4.68 21.08 5.18
C HIS A 72 6.18 21.14 4.88
N GLU A 73 7.02 20.74 5.84
CA GLU A 73 8.47 20.79 5.69
C GLU A 73 8.98 19.75 4.70
N PHE A 74 9.65 20.19 3.63
CA PHE A 74 10.08 19.32 2.53
C PHE A 74 10.94 18.14 3.01
N GLN A 75 11.89 18.39 3.92
CA GLN A 75 12.76 17.34 4.46
C GLN A 75 11.96 16.28 5.24
N HIS A 76 10.96 16.71 6.01
CA HIS A 76 10.07 15.80 6.73
C HIS A 76 9.16 15.02 5.77
N VAL A 77 8.64 15.68 4.73
CA VAL A 77 7.87 15.02 3.66
C VAL A 77 8.71 13.93 2.99
N GLN A 78 9.95 14.24 2.63
CA GLN A 78 10.86 13.28 1.99
C GLN A 78 11.18 12.10 2.92
N ALA A 79 11.56 12.37 4.17
CA ALA A 79 11.89 11.35 5.17
C ALA A 79 10.71 10.42 5.45
N LEU A 80 9.53 11.00 5.68
CA LEU A 80 8.33 10.24 6.01
C LEU A 80 7.80 9.44 4.82
N SER A 81 7.84 10.01 3.61
CA SER A 81 7.48 9.26 2.40
C SER A 81 8.42 8.07 2.17
N GLY A 82 9.71 8.22 2.48
CA GLY A 82 10.68 7.11 2.46
C GLY A 82 10.35 6.05 3.48
N ALA A 83 10.18 6.44 4.75
CA ALA A 83 9.87 5.55 5.85
C ALA A 83 8.55 4.77 5.62
N VAL A 84 7.52 5.40 5.05
CA VAL A 84 6.26 4.72 4.68
C VAL A 84 6.51 3.63 3.62
N ARG A 85 7.34 3.91 2.60
CA ARG A 85 7.65 2.92 1.56
C ARG A 85 8.42 1.72 2.12
N ASP A 86 9.41 1.99 2.97
CA ASP A 86 10.20 0.95 3.61
C ASP A 86 9.34 0.08 4.54
N LEU A 87 8.44 0.71 5.30
CA LEU A 87 7.52 0.03 6.20
C LEU A 87 6.52 -0.85 5.45
N LEU A 88 5.98 -0.36 4.33
CA LEU A 88 5.03 -1.10 3.48
C LEU A 88 5.71 -2.11 2.54
N LYS A 89 7.05 -2.16 2.50
CA LYS A 89 7.84 -2.99 1.59
C LYS A 89 7.47 -2.78 0.11
N ILE A 90 7.13 -1.54 -0.27
CA ILE A 90 6.77 -1.18 -1.65
C ILE A 90 7.97 -0.60 -2.39
N GLU A 91 8.08 -0.86 -3.70
CA GLU A 91 9.12 -0.23 -4.52
C GLU A 91 8.96 1.29 -4.55
N SER A 92 10.11 1.98 -4.60
CA SER A 92 10.14 3.41 -4.90
C SER A 92 9.59 3.67 -6.30
N PRO A 93 8.83 4.77 -6.52
CA PRO A 93 8.38 5.13 -7.85
C PRO A 93 9.58 5.35 -8.77
N ARG A 94 9.72 4.43 -9.74
CA ARG A 94 10.80 4.43 -10.73
C ARG A 94 10.42 5.29 -11.92
N TRP A 95 11.23 6.30 -12.23
CA TRP A 95 11.03 7.15 -13.41
C TRP A 95 11.20 6.40 -14.73
N ASP A 96 11.95 5.30 -14.72
CA ASP A 96 12.23 4.41 -15.86
C ASP A 96 11.27 3.22 -15.94
N ARG A 97 10.21 3.18 -15.12
CA ARG A 97 9.22 2.09 -15.17
C ARG A 97 8.54 2.08 -16.53
N ARG A 98 8.60 0.92 -17.18
CA ARG A 98 8.03 0.74 -18.52
C ARG A 98 6.51 0.82 -18.45
N ILE A 99 5.92 1.58 -19.37
CA ILE A 99 4.47 1.75 -19.40
C ILE A 99 3.69 0.48 -19.76
N TYR A 100 4.38 -0.62 -20.12
CA TYR A 100 3.77 -1.95 -20.29
C TYR A 100 3.81 -2.82 -19.03
N LEU A 101 4.41 -2.35 -17.95
CA LEU A 101 4.37 -3.02 -16.66
C LEU A 101 3.15 -2.52 -15.86
N PRO A 102 2.63 -3.34 -14.93
CA PRO A 102 1.65 -2.86 -13.97
C PRO A 102 2.13 -1.59 -13.27
N PRO A 103 1.23 -0.64 -12.93
CA PRO A 103 1.61 0.64 -12.30
C PRO A 103 2.36 0.47 -10.97
N ARG A 104 2.07 -0.60 -10.24
CA ARG A 104 2.71 -1.01 -8.98
C ARG A 104 2.93 -2.51 -8.96
N ASP A 105 3.76 -2.98 -8.04
CA ASP A 105 4.00 -4.41 -7.84
C ASP A 105 2.77 -5.09 -7.21
N ASN A 106 2.73 -6.42 -7.22
CA ASN A 106 1.59 -7.18 -6.71
C ASN A 106 1.23 -6.77 -5.27
N LEU A 107 2.23 -6.61 -4.40
CA LEU A 107 2.02 -6.15 -3.03
C LEU A 107 1.43 -4.73 -3.01
N GLY A 108 1.97 -3.80 -3.78
CA GLY A 108 1.45 -2.43 -3.87
C GLY A 108 0.00 -2.38 -4.36
N MET A 109 -0.34 -3.16 -5.38
CA MET A 109 -1.72 -3.26 -5.89
C MET A 109 -2.67 -3.89 -4.87
N TYR A 110 -2.23 -4.92 -4.14
CA TYR A 110 -3.00 -5.52 -3.06
C TYR A 110 -3.23 -4.53 -1.90
N LEU A 111 -2.20 -3.80 -1.47
CA LEU A 111 -2.29 -2.78 -0.42
C LEU A 111 -3.27 -1.67 -0.82
N GLU A 112 -3.25 -1.23 -2.08
CA GLU A 112 -4.24 -0.26 -2.59
C GLU A 112 -5.67 -0.78 -2.47
N MET A 113 -5.91 -2.07 -2.74
CA MET A 113 -7.22 -2.67 -2.56
C MET A 113 -7.63 -2.69 -1.08
N LYS A 114 -6.69 -3.03 -0.18
CA LYS A 114 -6.94 -3.08 1.27
C LYS A 114 -7.04 -1.70 1.94
N SER A 115 -6.61 -0.63 1.28
CA SER A 115 -6.80 0.74 1.78
C SER A 115 -8.29 1.14 1.82
N LYS A 116 -9.11 0.51 0.99
CA LYS A 116 -10.57 0.71 0.93
C LYS A 116 -11.28 -0.30 1.83
N THR A 117 -12.48 0.04 2.29
CA THR A 117 -13.32 -0.84 3.12
C THR A 117 -14.46 -1.42 2.30
N GLY A 118 -14.75 -2.70 2.49
CA GLY A 118 -15.88 -3.37 1.85
C GLY A 118 -15.79 -4.88 1.99
N LYS A 119 -16.92 -5.58 2.08
CA LYS A 119 -16.97 -7.03 2.41
C LYS A 119 -15.98 -7.88 1.59
N SER A 120 -15.98 -7.73 0.27
CA SER A 120 -15.07 -8.48 -0.61
C SER A 120 -13.60 -8.08 -0.49
N LEU A 121 -13.30 -6.84 -0.09
CA LEU A 121 -11.93 -6.34 0.09
C LEU A 121 -11.40 -6.73 1.46
N ASP A 122 -12.27 -6.73 2.46
CA ASP A 122 -11.95 -7.15 3.81
C ASP A 122 -11.55 -8.64 3.81
N GLU A 123 -12.34 -9.51 3.18
CA GLU A 123 -12.09 -10.96 3.05
C GLU A 123 -10.92 -11.34 2.12
N LEU A 124 -10.36 -10.38 1.38
CA LEU A 124 -9.27 -10.59 0.44
C LEU A 124 -7.93 -10.72 1.19
N THR A 125 -7.28 -11.86 1.00
CA THR A 125 -5.91 -12.11 1.46
C THR A 125 -4.93 -11.93 0.30
N TYR A 126 -3.67 -11.70 0.63
CA TYR A 126 -2.62 -11.53 -0.36
C TYR A 126 -2.43 -12.79 -1.23
N ASP A 127 -2.55 -13.98 -0.65
CA ASP A 127 -2.48 -15.24 -1.42
C ASP A 127 -3.63 -15.39 -2.42
N LYS A 128 -4.86 -15.03 -2.00
CA LYS A 128 -6.03 -15.02 -2.90
C LYS A 128 -5.85 -13.98 -4.01
N PHE A 129 -5.26 -12.82 -3.68
CA PHE A 129 -4.91 -11.80 -4.65
C PHE A 129 -3.90 -12.34 -5.67
N ASN A 130 -2.78 -12.92 -5.22
CA ASN A 130 -1.76 -13.49 -6.09
C ASN A 130 -2.31 -14.65 -6.94
N ALA A 131 -3.17 -15.51 -6.41
CA ALA A 131 -3.83 -16.56 -7.19
C ALA A 131 -4.69 -15.98 -8.33
N LYS A 132 -5.37 -14.85 -8.09
CA LYS A 132 -6.20 -14.17 -9.09
C LYS A 132 -5.38 -13.38 -10.12
N PHE A 133 -4.30 -12.73 -9.69
CA PHE A 133 -3.53 -11.78 -10.50
C PHE A 133 -2.25 -12.34 -11.10
N SER A 134 -1.74 -13.49 -10.64
CA SER A 134 -0.58 -14.18 -11.24
C SER A 134 -0.74 -14.45 -12.73
N ASN A 135 -1.98 -14.72 -13.18
CA ASN A 135 -2.30 -14.97 -14.59
C ASN A 135 -3.03 -13.81 -15.28
N ALA A 136 -3.39 -12.76 -14.54
CA ALA A 136 -4.00 -11.57 -15.13
C ALA A 136 -2.88 -10.74 -15.76
N LYS A 137 -2.45 -11.12 -16.97
CA LYS A 137 -1.55 -10.31 -17.80
C LYS A 137 -2.10 -8.90 -17.83
N TRP A 138 -1.48 -7.99 -17.07
CA TRP A 138 -1.83 -6.57 -17.13
C TRP A 138 -1.76 -6.18 -18.61
N ARG A 139 -2.86 -5.58 -19.11
CA ARG A 139 -2.94 -5.14 -20.50
C ARG A 139 -2.97 -3.63 -20.52
N PRO A 140 -2.07 -2.96 -21.27
CA PRO A 140 -2.25 -1.55 -21.52
C PRO A 140 -3.58 -1.31 -22.24
N PRO A 141 -4.10 -0.07 -22.23
CA PRO A 141 -5.18 0.32 -23.14
C PRO A 141 -4.87 -0.14 -24.57
N VAL A 142 -5.90 -0.60 -25.30
CA VAL A 142 -5.77 -1.24 -26.62
C VAL A 142 -4.98 -0.37 -27.61
N ALA A 143 -5.12 0.95 -27.51
CA ALA A 143 -4.40 1.95 -28.29
C ALA A 143 -2.86 1.83 -28.21
N ASN A 144 -2.35 1.28 -27.10
CA ASN A 144 -0.90 1.16 -26.88
C ASN A 144 -0.37 -0.25 -27.15
N MET A 145 -1.23 -1.25 -27.45
CA MET A 145 -0.81 -2.66 -27.53
C MET A 145 0.18 -2.96 -28.68
N CYS A 146 0.23 -2.15 -29.74
CA CYS A 146 1.19 -2.33 -30.84
C CYS A 146 2.47 -1.47 -30.70
N LEU A 147 2.53 -0.57 -29.72
CA LEU A 147 3.68 0.30 -29.45
C LEU A 147 4.50 -0.18 -28.24
N LEU A 148 3.93 -1.09 -27.46
CA LEU A 148 4.42 -1.55 -26.17
C LEU A 148 4.54 -3.06 -26.15
N LEU A 149 5.37 -3.60 -27.05
CA LEU A 149 5.76 -5.00 -26.93
C LEU A 149 6.74 -5.12 -25.77
N PRO A 150 6.52 -6.05 -24.81
CA PRO A 150 7.58 -6.41 -23.89
C PRO A 150 8.79 -6.90 -24.71
N PRO A 151 10.04 -6.73 -24.22
CA PRO A 151 11.20 -7.30 -24.88
C PRO A 151 10.95 -8.78 -25.15
N SER A 152 11.36 -9.25 -26.33
CA SER A 152 11.33 -10.68 -26.65
C SER A 152 11.98 -11.45 -25.52
N SER A 153 11.39 -12.59 -25.13
CA SER A 153 11.89 -13.48 -24.08
C SER A 153 13.28 -14.10 -24.35
N ASP A 154 13.97 -13.61 -25.37
CA ASP A 154 15.24 -14.11 -25.92
C ASP A 154 16.42 -13.15 -25.66
N GLU A 155 16.26 -12.16 -24.76
CA GLU A 155 17.35 -11.32 -24.20
C GLU A 155 17.46 -11.52 -22.68
#